data_AF-A0A150RC88-F1
#
_entry.id   AF-A0A150RC88-F1
#
_cell.length_a   1.000
_cell.length_b   1.000
_cell.length_c   1.000
_cell.angle_alpha   90.00
_cell.angle_beta   90.00
_cell.angle_gamma   90.00
#
_symmetry.space_group_name_H-M   'P 1'
#
loop_
_entity.id
_entity.type
_entity.pdbx_description
1 polymer ?
#
loop_
_entity_poly.entity_id
_entity_poly.type
_entity_poly.pdbx_seq_one_letter_code
_entity_poly.pdbx_strand_id
1 'polypeptide(L)'
;MTLAGCAASSDNTEVGDPEETGTVEDTLTLSDVAAVPAYFDHENRFTVDRGDAVYAHFTSHPGRMITLDLRALAGARDAAVAFKLYEVTSDGKLRQLPRIRDTRAASATWQSQGTGAYVVQIAAPRAVAELELRLSCAGGVCSPVAQPGAMCGGIAGIRCAEGLYCDFAPEANCGAYDRSGTCEFVPEACRQDYDPVCGCDGRTYGNDCVAAMAGVSVKSLGECGPTVVGLGESCGGFTLGGPRVCGEGLYCKYAPDAICGRADASGLCAEKPEVCTKELAPVCGCDGQTYSNACVAAASGISVDQRGSCASPPVE
;
A
#
# COMPACT_ATOMS: atom_id res chain seq x y z
N MET A 1 3.35 -48.59 46.75
CA MET A 1 3.81 -49.90 47.24
C MET A 1 4.53 -50.59 46.08
N THR A 2 5.87 -50.43 46.03
CA THR A 2 6.91 -51.45 46.36
C THR A 2 7.19 -52.36 45.15
N LEU A 3 8.26 -52.05 44.39
CA LEU A 3 9.55 -52.80 44.27
C LEU A 3 9.40 -54.17 43.57
N ALA A 4 9.90 -54.38 42.35
CA ALA A 4 11.30 -54.55 41.89
C ALA A 4 11.67 -56.04 41.71
N GLY A 5 12.33 -56.36 40.59
CA GLY A 5 12.90 -57.68 40.30
C GLY A 5 13.71 -57.68 39.00
N CYS A 6 15.02 -57.51 39.13
CA CYS A 6 16.01 -57.52 38.05
C CYS A 6 16.46 -58.95 37.68
N ALA A 7 16.91 -59.13 36.43
CA ALA A 7 17.99 -60.08 36.10
C ALA A 7 18.78 -59.53 34.91
N ALA A 8 20.11 -59.49 35.08
CA ALA A 8 21.10 -58.96 34.16
C ALA A 8 21.65 -60.05 33.23
N SER A 9 22.15 -59.66 32.05
CA SER A 9 23.47 -60.11 31.57
C SER A 9 23.96 -59.20 30.43
N SER A 10 25.21 -58.80 30.60
CA SER A 10 26.13 -58.04 29.74
C SER A 10 26.43 -58.70 28.39
N ASP A 11 26.69 -57.91 27.34
CA ASP A 11 28.06 -57.75 26.85
C ASP A 11 28.26 -56.56 25.86
N ASN A 12 29.43 -55.95 26.03
CA ASN A 12 30.23 -55.03 25.21
C ASN A 12 29.69 -54.19 24.02
N THR A 13 29.82 -52.88 24.21
CA THR A 13 30.74 -51.96 23.49
C THR A 13 30.80 -52.00 21.96
N GLU A 14 30.27 -50.94 21.33
CA GLU A 14 31.03 -50.16 20.35
C GLU A 14 30.57 -48.70 20.37
N VAL A 15 31.51 -47.83 20.68
CA VAL A 15 31.43 -46.38 20.60
C VAL A 15 31.63 -46.00 19.13
N GLY A 16 30.66 -45.31 18.55
CA GLY A 16 30.77 -44.64 17.26
C GLY A 16 30.13 -43.26 17.40
N ASP A 17 30.91 -42.22 17.13
CA ASP A 17 30.65 -40.80 17.34
C ASP A 17 29.29 -40.28 16.83
N PRO A 18 28.67 -39.29 17.50
CA PRO A 18 27.80 -38.35 16.82
C PRO A 18 28.66 -37.28 16.16
N GLU A 19 28.98 -37.43 14.87
CA GLU A 19 29.34 -36.26 14.04
C GLU A 19 28.08 -35.40 13.81
N GLU A 20 27.65 -34.71 14.87
CA GLU A 20 26.89 -33.47 14.75
C GLU A 20 27.86 -32.34 14.41
N THR A 21 28.08 -32.09 13.12
CA THR A 21 28.42 -30.75 12.63
C THR A 21 27.72 -30.50 11.31
N GLY A 22 26.38 -30.58 11.31
CA GLY A 22 25.58 -29.85 10.34
C GLY A 22 25.63 -28.37 10.72
N THR A 23 26.48 -27.59 10.07
CA THR A 23 26.47 -26.14 10.22
C THR A 23 25.07 -25.62 9.88
N VAL A 24 24.46 -24.89 10.82
CA VAL A 24 23.13 -24.24 10.71
C VAL A 24 23.04 -23.23 9.53
N GLU A 25 24.10 -23.08 8.75
CA GLU A 25 24.17 -22.20 7.57
C GLU A 25 23.48 -22.75 6.30
N ASP A 26 23.12 -24.04 6.25
CA ASP A 26 22.57 -24.70 5.04
C ASP A 26 21.04 -24.83 5.00
N THR A 27 20.31 -24.13 5.88
CA THR A 27 18.83 -24.21 5.95
C THR A 27 18.14 -22.87 6.16
N LEU A 28 18.78 -21.75 5.80
CA LEU A 28 18.12 -20.45 5.84
C LEU A 28 17.16 -20.31 4.66
N THR A 29 15.89 -20.00 4.97
CA THR A 29 14.90 -19.56 3.99
C THR A 29 14.69 -18.06 4.08
N LEU A 30 14.13 -17.46 3.02
CA LEU A 30 13.81 -16.03 3.02
C LEU A 30 12.86 -15.66 4.18
N SER A 31 11.98 -16.57 4.59
CA SER A 31 11.04 -16.36 5.70
C SER A 31 11.69 -16.39 7.09
N ASP A 32 12.89 -16.96 7.21
CA ASP A 32 13.64 -17.03 8.47
C ASP A 32 14.41 -15.74 8.76
N VAL A 33 14.55 -14.86 7.77
CA VAL A 33 15.27 -13.59 7.88
C VAL A 33 14.31 -12.43 7.73
N ALA A 34 14.30 -11.51 8.70
CA ALA A 34 13.60 -10.24 8.58
C ALA A 34 14.37 -9.35 7.60
N ALA A 35 14.23 -9.65 6.31
CA ALA A 35 14.93 -8.94 5.25
C ALA A 35 14.18 -7.65 4.91
N VAL A 36 14.89 -6.53 4.85
CA VAL A 36 14.37 -5.25 4.39
C VAL A 36 14.58 -5.09 2.88
N PRO A 37 13.66 -4.45 2.15
CA PRO A 37 13.81 -4.27 0.72
C PRO A 37 14.96 -3.29 0.41
N ALA A 38 15.71 -3.61 -0.64
CA ALA A 38 16.71 -2.74 -1.23
C ALA A 38 16.41 -2.51 -2.71
N TYR A 39 16.69 -1.30 -3.17
CA TYR A 39 16.29 -0.82 -4.49
C TYR A 39 17.50 -0.37 -5.30
N PHE A 40 17.41 -0.54 -6.62
CA PHE A 40 18.42 -0.06 -7.55
C PHE A 40 18.37 1.46 -7.66
N ASP A 41 19.55 2.07 -7.81
CA ASP A 41 19.73 3.51 -8.02
C ASP A 41 19.04 4.37 -6.94
N HIS A 42 18.90 3.81 -5.73
CA HIS A 42 18.30 4.45 -4.57
C HIS A 42 19.25 4.42 -3.36
N GLU A 43 19.03 5.33 -2.41
CA GLU A 43 19.79 5.35 -1.15
C GLU A 43 19.27 4.29 -0.18
N ASN A 44 19.85 3.10 -0.20
CA ASN A 44 19.54 2.07 0.80
C ASN A 44 20.46 2.25 2.01
N ARG A 45 19.92 2.77 3.12
CA ARG A 45 20.69 3.03 4.34
C ARG A 45 20.28 2.07 5.46
N PHE A 46 21.27 1.60 6.21
CA PHE A 46 21.08 0.67 7.31
C PHE A 46 21.91 1.09 8.52
N THR A 47 21.35 0.86 9.70
CA THR A 47 22.11 0.87 10.96
C THR A 47 22.28 -0.57 11.40
N VAL A 48 23.53 -1.00 11.57
CA VAL A 48 23.85 -2.36 12.01
C VAL A 48 24.51 -2.27 13.38
N ASP A 49 23.89 -2.90 14.37
CA ASP A 49 24.43 -2.97 15.73
C ASP A 49 25.62 -3.91 15.83
N ARG A 50 26.43 -3.74 16.89
CA ARG A 50 27.66 -4.51 17.07
C ARG A 50 27.35 -5.99 17.27
N GLY A 51 27.82 -6.81 16.33
CA GLY A 51 27.65 -8.26 16.38
C GLY A 51 26.36 -8.76 15.74
N ASP A 52 25.48 -7.85 15.31
CA ASP A 52 24.25 -8.17 14.60
C ASP A 52 24.45 -8.15 13.07
N ALA A 53 23.44 -8.65 12.36
CA ALA A 53 23.37 -8.63 10.91
C ALA A 53 22.02 -8.10 10.44
N VAL A 54 22.04 -7.28 9.40
CA VAL A 54 20.86 -6.85 8.65
C VAL A 54 20.81 -7.64 7.36
N TYR A 55 19.62 -8.10 6.99
CA TYR A 55 19.38 -8.77 5.71
C TYR A 55 18.64 -7.80 4.80
N ALA A 56 19.15 -7.57 3.59
CA ALA A 56 18.51 -6.75 2.58
C ALA A 56 18.18 -7.60 1.36
N HIS A 57 16.97 -7.52 0.82
CA HIS A 57 16.56 -8.31 -0.35
C HIS A 57 16.22 -7.43 -1.55
N PHE A 58 16.46 -7.93 -2.76
CA PHE A 58 16.11 -7.23 -4.00
C PHE A 58 15.91 -8.22 -5.14
N THR A 59 15.26 -7.76 -6.21
CA THR A 59 15.03 -8.56 -7.43
C THR A 59 15.58 -7.88 -8.67
N SER A 60 16.26 -8.65 -9.52
CA SER A 60 16.86 -8.22 -10.77
C SER A 60 16.34 -9.06 -11.92
N HIS A 61 16.26 -8.48 -13.11
CA HIS A 61 16.08 -9.25 -14.33
C HIS A 61 17.21 -10.29 -14.48
N PRO A 62 16.91 -11.51 -14.98
CA PRO A 62 17.93 -12.51 -15.30
C PRO A 62 18.94 -11.99 -16.32
N GLY A 63 20.21 -12.39 -16.17
CA GLY A 63 21.30 -12.05 -17.10
C GLY A 63 21.91 -10.66 -16.93
N ARG A 64 21.35 -9.79 -16.08
CA ARG A 64 21.89 -8.45 -15.77
C ARG A 64 23.22 -8.55 -15.02
N MET A 65 24.20 -7.73 -15.38
CA MET A 65 25.37 -7.55 -14.51
C MET A 65 24.99 -6.60 -13.39
N ILE A 66 24.92 -7.10 -12.15
CA ILE A 66 24.60 -6.33 -10.96
C ILE A 66 25.92 -5.91 -10.31
N THR A 67 26.00 -4.66 -9.86
CA THR A 67 27.04 -4.17 -8.98
C THR A 67 26.43 -3.72 -7.66
N LEU A 68 27.01 -4.22 -6.59
CA LEU A 68 26.71 -3.87 -5.21
C LEU A 68 27.92 -3.13 -4.66
N ASP A 69 27.73 -1.94 -4.14
CA ASP A 69 28.74 -1.19 -3.40
C ASP A 69 28.22 -0.88 -2.00
N LEU A 70 28.98 -1.24 -0.98
CA LEU A 70 28.68 -1.01 0.41
C LEU A 70 29.64 0.06 0.95
N ARG A 71 29.09 1.13 1.52
CA ARG A 71 29.88 2.26 1.99
C ARG A 71 29.55 2.60 3.44
N ALA A 72 30.59 2.80 4.25
CA ALA A 72 30.46 3.41 5.57
C ALA A 72 30.34 4.93 5.44
N LEU A 73 29.30 5.53 6.04
CA LEU A 73 29.01 6.97 5.92
C LEU A 73 29.81 7.83 6.92
N ALA A 74 29.65 7.60 8.23
CA ALA A 74 30.37 8.27 9.31
C ALA A 74 30.37 7.41 10.60
N GLY A 75 31.34 7.60 11.51
CA GLY A 75 31.45 6.81 12.76
C GLY A 75 31.96 5.36 12.60
N ALA A 76 31.84 4.81 11.39
CA ALA A 76 32.20 3.44 11.06
C ALA A 76 33.59 3.27 10.39
N ARG A 77 34.48 4.27 10.45
CA ARG A 77 35.80 4.21 9.78
C ARG A 77 36.69 3.05 10.24
N ASP A 78 36.45 2.54 11.44
CA ASP A 78 37.12 1.35 12.01
C ASP A 78 36.24 0.09 12.01
N ALA A 79 34.99 0.18 11.55
CA ALA A 79 34.10 -0.97 11.44
C ALA A 79 34.52 -1.77 10.19
N ALA A 80 35.12 -2.93 10.41
CA ALA A 80 35.32 -3.90 9.34
C ALA A 80 33.95 -4.40 8.89
N VAL A 81 33.42 -3.86 7.80
CA VAL A 81 32.13 -4.27 7.25
C VAL A 81 32.34 -5.52 6.39
N ALA A 82 31.48 -6.52 6.57
CA ALA A 82 31.45 -7.69 5.71
C ALA A 82 30.02 -7.91 5.23
N PHE A 83 29.89 -8.40 4.00
CA PHE A 83 28.62 -8.90 3.51
C PHE A 83 28.75 -10.31 2.94
N LYS A 84 27.67 -11.07 3.04
CA LYS A 84 27.46 -12.32 2.31
C LYS A 84 26.30 -12.12 1.35
N LEU A 85 26.40 -12.69 0.16
CA LEU A 85 25.38 -12.59 -0.88
C LEU A 85 24.79 -13.98 -1.14
N TYR A 86 23.47 -14.03 -1.16
CA TYR A 86 22.68 -15.24 -1.37
C TYR A 86 21.76 -15.03 -2.57
N GLU A 87 21.65 -16.06 -3.41
CA GLU A 87 20.56 -16.18 -4.38
C GLU A 87 19.39 -16.90 -3.72
N VAL A 88 18.17 -16.42 -3.91
CA VAL A 88 16.96 -17.11 -3.46
C VAL A 88 16.57 -18.13 -4.51
N THR A 89 16.59 -19.41 -4.16
CA THR A 89 16.19 -20.50 -5.06
C THR A 89 14.67 -20.53 -5.26
N SER A 90 14.19 -21.28 -6.26
CA SER A 90 12.75 -21.40 -6.54
C SER A 90 11.95 -22.02 -5.40
N ASP A 91 12.58 -22.79 -4.51
CA ASP A 91 11.99 -23.33 -3.28
C ASP A 91 12.19 -22.41 -2.05
N GLY A 92 12.66 -21.18 -2.25
CA GLY A 92 12.76 -20.14 -1.21
C GLY A 92 14.00 -20.25 -0.30
N LYS A 93 14.94 -21.15 -0.61
CA LYS A 93 16.18 -21.31 0.15
C LYS A 93 17.22 -20.30 -0.26
N LEU A 94 18.09 -19.93 0.68
CA LEU A 94 19.20 -19.02 0.44
C LEU A 94 20.44 -19.81 0.05
N ARG A 95 20.83 -19.72 -1.22
CA ARG A 95 22.06 -20.32 -1.74
C ARG A 95 23.18 -19.30 -1.75
N GLN A 96 24.15 -19.45 -0.87
CA GLN A 96 25.28 -18.51 -0.79
C GLN A 96 26.10 -18.54 -2.08
N LEU A 97 26.39 -17.37 -2.65
CA LEU A 97 27.26 -17.26 -3.82
C LEU A 97 28.73 -17.41 -3.39
N PRO A 98 29.51 -18.32 -4.01
CA PRO A 98 30.88 -18.63 -3.59
C PRO A 98 31.84 -17.48 -3.95
N ARG A 99 31.95 -16.53 -3.02
CA ARG A 99 32.96 -15.48 -2.83
C ARG A 99 33.41 -14.70 -4.08
N ILE A 100 32.92 -13.47 -4.13
CA ILE A 100 33.63 -12.32 -4.69
C ILE A 100 34.90 -12.13 -3.85
N ARG A 101 36.06 -12.48 -4.43
CA ARG A 101 37.35 -12.58 -3.75
C ARG A 101 37.95 -11.20 -3.43
N ASP A 102 37.43 -10.49 -2.43
CA ASP A 102 38.29 -9.71 -1.54
C ASP A 102 37.51 -9.33 -0.28
N THR A 103 37.91 -9.83 0.87
CA THR A 103 37.31 -9.47 2.18
C THR A 103 37.66 -8.03 2.61
N ARG A 104 38.31 -7.25 1.73
CA ARG A 104 38.46 -5.79 1.84
C ARG A 104 37.60 -5.01 0.83
N ALA A 105 37.07 -5.68 -0.19
CA ALA A 105 36.24 -5.01 -1.18
C ALA A 105 34.82 -4.91 -0.63
N ALA A 106 34.44 -3.69 -0.26
CA ALA A 106 33.06 -3.35 0.01
C ALA A 106 32.24 -3.27 -1.30
N SER A 107 32.57 -4.09 -2.29
CA SER A 107 32.00 -4.05 -3.63
C SER A 107 31.98 -5.43 -4.26
N ALA A 108 30.95 -5.69 -5.05
CA ALA A 108 30.64 -6.98 -5.63
C ALA A 108 29.97 -6.81 -6.99
N THR A 109 30.48 -7.50 -8.02
CA THR A 109 29.83 -7.56 -9.33
C THR A 109 29.62 -9.00 -9.74
N TRP A 110 28.40 -9.33 -10.16
CA TRP A 110 28.05 -10.66 -10.66
C TRP A 110 26.96 -10.56 -11.73
N GLN A 111 26.81 -11.63 -12.51
CA GLN A 111 25.69 -11.74 -13.44
C GLN A 111 24.49 -12.36 -12.73
N SER A 112 23.33 -11.74 -12.85
CA SER A 112 22.07 -12.25 -12.30
C SER A 112 21.70 -13.58 -12.94
N GLN A 113 21.38 -14.58 -12.13
CA GLN A 113 20.99 -15.92 -12.54
C GLN A 113 19.71 -16.37 -11.80
N GLY A 114 19.24 -17.57 -12.17
CA GLY A 114 18.12 -18.25 -11.51
C GLY A 114 16.85 -17.40 -11.46
N THR A 115 16.33 -17.21 -10.24
CA THR A 115 15.10 -16.45 -9.98
C THR A 115 15.29 -14.94 -10.11
N GLY A 116 16.54 -14.46 -10.10
CA GLY A 116 16.87 -13.05 -10.03
C GLY A 116 16.61 -12.40 -8.66
N ALA A 117 16.21 -13.16 -7.63
CA ALA A 117 16.04 -12.67 -6.27
C ALA A 117 17.28 -12.92 -5.43
N TYR A 118 17.70 -11.91 -4.67
CA TYR A 118 18.92 -11.95 -3.86
C TYR A 118 18.66 -11.44 -2.46
N VAL A 119 19.45 -11.96 -1.52
CA VAL A 119 19.56 -11.46 -0.14
C VAL A 119 21.02 -11.13 0.15
N VAL A 120 21.25 -9.95 0.71
CA VAL A 120 22.55 -9.49 1.19
C VAL A 120 22.49 -9.51 2.71
N GLN A 121 23.30 -10.35 3.34
CA GLN A 121 23.53 -10.26 4.78
C GLN A 121 24.67 -9.27 5.00
N ILE A 122 24.43 -8.20 5.74
CA ILE A 122 25.39 -7.15 6.07
C ILE A 122 25.66 -7.23 7.57
N ALA A 123 26.93 -7.36 7.96
CA ALA A 123 27.32 -7.52 9.37
C ALA A 123 28.38 -6.49 9.79
N ALA A 124 28.25 -6.01 11.03
CA ALA A 124 29.17 -5.08 11.67
C ALA A 124 29.80 -5.72 12.94
N PRO A 125 30.81 -6.60 12.79
CA PRO A 125 31.32 -7.43 13.89
C PRO A 125 32.04 -6.65 15.01
N ARG A 126 32.47 -5.40 14.75
CA ARG A 126 33.37 -4.67 15.67
C ARG A 126 32.74 -3.47 16.36
N ALA A 127 31.79 -2.81 15.72
CA ALA A 127 31.16 -1.58 16.20
C ALA A 127 29.82 -1.37 15.48
N VAL A 128 28.97 -0.52 16.05
CA VAL A 128 27.77 -0.01 15.37
C VAL A 128 28.20 0.72 14.09
N ALA A 129 27.53 0.46 12.98
CA ALA A 129 27.87 1.06 11.70
C ALA A 129 26.62 1.56 10.95
N GLU A 130 26.68 2.81 10.51
CA GLU A 130 25.78 3.35 9.48
C GLU A 130 26.36 3.09 8.10
N LEU A 131 25.59 2.36 7.30
CA LEU A 131 26.02 1.82 6.01
C LEU A 131 25.04 2.25 4.91
N GLU A 132 25.60 2.56 3.74
CA GLU A 132 24.87 2.80 2.50
C GLU A 132 25.16 1.64 1.53
N LEU A 133 24.12 0.95 1.08
CA LEU A 133 24.18 -0.06 0.05
C LEU A 133 23.70 0.55 -1.27
N ARG A 134 24.60 0.62 -2.25
CA ARG A 134 24.28 1.04 -3.61
C ARG A 134 24.15 -0.18 -4.49
N LEU A 135 23.00 -0.32 -5.13
CA LEU A 135 22.73 -1.33 -6.13
C LEU A 135 22.62 -0.64 -7.49
N SER A 136 23.37 -1.14 -8.46
CA SER A 136 23.28 -0.72 -9.86
C SER A 136 23.33 -1.94 -10.78
N CYS A 137 22.91 -1.77 -12.04
CA CYS A 137 23.05 -2.82 -13.02
C CYS A 137 23.46 -2.30 -14.40
N ALA A 138 24.05 -3.18 -15.22
CA ALA A 138 24.38 -2.85 -16.60
C ALA A 138 23.15 -2.90 -17.51
N GLY A 139 22.82 -1.73 -18.06
CA GLY A 139 21.83 -1.52 -19.12
C GLY A 139 20.38 -1.48 -18.62
N GLY A 140 19.56 -0.60 -19.20
CA GLY A 140 18.10 -0.60 -19.08
C GLY A 140 17.52 -0.78 -17.66
N VAL A 141 16.33 -1.40 -17.59
CA VAL A 141 15.61 -1.64 -16.34
C VAL A 141 16.25 -2.78 -15.52
N CYS A 142 16.69 -2.48 -14.30
CA CYS A 142 17.37 -3.45 -13.43
C CYS A 142 16.43 -4.49 -12.83
N SER A 143 15.27 -4.07 -12.32
CA SER A 143 14.32 -4.93 -11.62
C SER A 143 13.03 -5.16 -12.42
N PRO A 144 12.41 -6.36 -12.35
CA PRO A 144 11.11 -6.61 -12.97
C PRO A 144 9.95 -5.90 -12.27
N VAL A 145 10.17 -5.35 -11.08
CA VAL A 145 9.20 -4.54 -10.33
C VAL A 145 9.62 -3.08 -10.30
N ALA A 146 8.65 -2.18 -10.27
CA ALA A 146 8.90 -0.75 -10.28
C ALA A 146 9.62 -0.30 -9.01
N GLN A 147 10.73 0.42 -9.20
CA GLN A 147 11.60 0.96 -8.16
C GLN A 147 11.01 2.26 -7.57
N PRO A 148 11.56 2.80 -6.47
CA PRO A 148 11.08 4.07 -5.90
C PRO A 148 11.06 5.19 -6.93
N GLY A 149 9.96 5.95 -6.98
CA GLY A 149 9.75 7.02 -7.95
C GLY A 149 9.42 6.56 -9.38
N ALA A 150 9.42 5.25 -9.65
CA ALA A 150 9.03 4.73 -10.96
C ALA A 150 7.51 4.66 -11.11
N MET A 151 7.04 4.62 -12.36
CA MET A 151 5.63 4.51 -12.69
C MET A 151 5.06 3.14 -12.27
N CYS A 152 3.85 3.14 -11.70
CA CYS A 152 3.06 1.94 -11.39
C CYS A 152 1.65 2.02 -11.97
N GLY A 153 0.94 0.89 -11.96
CA GLY A 153 -0.39 0.77 -12.57
C GLY A 153 -0.33 0.86 -14.09
N GLY A 154 -1.22 1.66 -14.67
CA GLY A 154 -1.37 1.79 -16.12
C GLY A 154 -1.87 0.52 -16.81
N ILE A 155 -1.94 0.54 -18.14
CA ILE A 155 -2.41 -0.58 -18.97
C ILE A 155 -1.58 -1.86 -18.78
N ALA A 156 -0.30 -1.70 -18.40
CA ALA A 156 0.62 -2.80 -18.15
C ALA A 156 0.49 -3.39 -16.73
N GLY A 157 -0.28 -2.76 -15.84
CA GLY A 157 -0.47 -3.23 -14.47
C GLY A 157 0.84 -3.33 -13.68
N ILE A 158 1.75 -2.38 -13.89
CA ILE A 158 3.09 -2.41 -13.29
C ILE A 158 2.96 -2.34 -11.76
N ARG A 159 3.57 -3.31 -11.07
CA ARG A 159 3.56 -3.38 -9.61
C ARG A 159 4.85 -2.76 -9.05
N CYS A 160 4.69 -2.07 -7.91
CA CYS A 160 5.83 -1.60 -7.15
C CYS A 160 6.58 -2.76 -6.49
N ALA A 161 7.86 -2.53 -6.23
CA ALA A 161 8.67 -3.41 -5.41
C ALA A 161 8.09 -3.52 -3.99
N GLU A 162 8.46 -4.59 -3.28
CA GLU A 162 8.10 -4.77 -1.89
C GLU A 162 8.60 -3.61 -1.02
N GLY A 163 7.81 -3.20 -0.02
CA GLY A 163 8.07 -2.00 0.79
C GLY A 163 7.60 -0.69 0.14
N LEU A 164 7.07 -0.74 -1.08
CA LEU A 164 6.48 0.39 -1.78
C LEU A 164 4.99 0.15 -2.04
N TYR A 165 4.25 1.24 -2.19
CA TYR A 165 2.86 1.22 -2.66
C TYR A 165 2.70 2.10 -3.90
N CYS A 166 1.66 1.83 -4.68
CA CYS A 166 1.37 2.63 -5.86
C CYS A 166 0.53 3.84 -5.46
N ASP A 167 1.15 5.02 -5.40
CA ASP A 167 0.50 6.27 -5.10
C ASP A 167 -0.15 6.84 -6.36
N PHE A 168 -1.48 6.81 -6.42
CA PHE A 168 -2.27 7.41 -7.46
C PHE A 168 -2.67 8.82 -7.06
N ALA A 169 -2.45 9.78 -7.96
CA ALA A 169 -3.06 11.10 -7.81
C ALA A 169 -4.60 10.97 -7.68
N PRO A 170 -5.29 11.83 -6.91
CA PRO A 170 -6.74 11.74 -6.74
C PRO A 170 -7.51 11.72 -8.07
N GLU A 171 -7.04 12.46 -9.08
CA GLU A 171 -7.63 12.52 -10.41
C GLU A 171 -7.39 11.24 -11.22
N ALA A 172 -6.45 10.41 -10.77
CA ALA A 172 -6.18 9.10 -11.34
C ALA A 172 -7.23 8.04 -10.96
N ASN A 173 -8.18 8.37 -10.08
CA ASN A 173 -9.30 7.50 -9.72
C ASN A 173 -8.85 6.07 -9.41
N CYS A 174 -7.81 5.93 -8.56
CA CYS A 174 -7.25 4.63 -8.18
C CYS A 174 -6.74 3.78 -9.37
N GLY A 175 -6.22 4.44 -10.41
CA GLY A 175 -5.75 3.78 -11.62
C GLY A 175 -6.85 3.41 -12.60
N ALA A 176 -8.10 3.87 -12.39
CA ALA A 176 -9.17 3.65 -13.36
C ALA A 176 -8.81 4.21 -14.74
N TYR A 177 -9.19 3.49 -15.80
CA TYR A 177 -8.88 3.82 -17.20
C TYR A 177 -7.37 3.86 -17.49
N ASP A 178 -6.64 2.86 -17.01
CA ASP A 178 -5.20 2.70 -17.25
C ASP A 178 -4.37 3.90 -16.80
N ARG A 179 -4.85 4.62 -15.79
CA ARG A 179 -4.08 5.71 -15.19
C ARG A 179 -2.96 5.14 -14.34
N SER A 180 -1.82 5.78 -14.41
CA SER A 180 -0.64 5.41 -13.64
C SER A 180 -0.53 6.19 -12.35
N GLY A 181 0.24 5.62 -11.43
CA GLY A 181 0.73 6.29 -10.23
C GLY A 181 2.25 6.26 -10.18
N THR A 182 2.79 6.59 -9.02
CA THR A 182 4.22 6.53 -8.70
C THR A 182 4.45 5.58 -7.53
N CYS A 183 5.51 4.79 -7.59
CA CYS A 183 5.89 3.95 -6.46
C CYS A 183 6.52 4.77 -5.34
N GLU A 184 5.82 4.84 -4.21
CA GLU A 184 6.23 5.57 -3.02
C GLU A 184 6.48 4.61 -1.86
N PHE A 185 7.31 5.04 -0.90
CA PHE A 185 7.61 4.24 0.28
C PHE A 185 6.39 4.05 1.17
N VAL A 186 6.20 2.82 1.66
CA VAL A 186 5.29 2.58 2.78
C VAL A 186 5.92 3.21 4.04
N PRO A 187 5.24 4.17 4.70
CA PRO A 187 5.78 4.80 5.90
C PRO A 187 5.96 3.79 7.05
N GLU A 188 6.98 3.95 7.88
CA GLU A 188 7.19 3.11 9.08
C GLU A 188 6.42 3.64 10.30
N ALA A 189 6.12 4.94 10.31
CA ALA A 189 5.44 5.61 11.40
C ALA A 189 4.52 6.72 10.87
N CYS A 190 3.38 6.89 11.53
CA CYS A 190 2.41 7.92 11.18
C CYS A 190 2.07 8.83 12.35
N ARG A 191 1.71 10.05 11.98
CA ARG A 191 0.98 10.99 12.84
C ARG A 191 -0.35 10.38 13.28
N GLN A 192 -0.80 10.73 14.49
CA GLN A 192 -2.00 10.20 15.14
C GLN A 192 -3.22 11.11 15.04
N ASP A 193 -3.10 12.24 14.36
CA ASP A 193 -4.23 13.10 14.05
C ASP A 193 -5.18 12.42 13.06
N TYR A 194 -6.45 12.75 13.24
CA TYR A 194 -7.55 12.15 12.51
C TYR A 194 -8.01 13.11 11.42
N ASP A 195 -7.51 12.87 10.21
CA ASP A 195 -7.83 13.56 8.96
C ASP A 195 -8.26 12.48 7.95
N PRO A 196 -9.49 11.95 8.06
CA PRO A 196 -9.84 10.70 7.42
C PRO A 196 -9.74 10.77 5.90
N VAL A 197 -9.44 9.63 5.30
CA VAL A 197 -9.37 9.45 3.85
C VAL A 197 -10.07 8.17 3.45
N CYS A 198 -10.63 8.15 2.24
CA CYS A 198 -11.17 6.95 1.62
C CYS A 198 -10.10 6.31 0.74
N GLY A 199 -9.71 5.08 1.06
CA GLY A 199 -8.74 4.32 0.28
C GLY A 199 -9.30 3.79 -1.03
N CYS A 200 -8.40 3.45 -1.95
CA CYS A 200 -8.76 2.78 -3.21
C CYS A 200 -9.36 1.37 -3.03
N ASP A 201 -9.19 0.78 -1.85
CA ASP A 201 -9.83 -0.46 -1.40
C ASP A 201 -11.25 -0.25 -0.84
N GLY A 202 -11.75 0.99 -0.81
CA GLY A 202 -13.06 1.36 -0.29
C GLY A 202 -13.15 1.39 1.23
N ARG A 203 -12.01 1.41 1.95
CA ARG A 203 -11.96 1.50 3.41
C ARG A 203 -11.60 2.91 3.85
N THR A 204 -12.21 3.35 4.95
CA THR A 204 -11.82 4.60 5.62
C THR A 204 -10.56 4.37 6.43
N TYR A 205 -9.58 5.25 6.26
CA TYR A 205 -8.36 5.32 7.06
C TYR A 205 -8.36 6.59 7.89
N GLY A 206 -7.75 6.56 9.08
CA GLY A 206 -7.73 7.70 9.99
C GLY A 206 -6.96 8.91 9.45
N ASN A 207 -5.95 8.66 8.61
CA ASN A 207 -5.29 9.68 7.79
C ASN A 207 -4.61 9.04 6.56
N ASP A 208 -4.08 9.89 5.68
CA ASP A 208 -3.33 9.53 4.47
C ASP A 208 -2.13 8.62 4.75
N CYS A 209 -1.36 8.92 5.77
CA CYS A 209 -0.21 8.13 6.18
C CYS A 209 -0.63 6.70 6.59
N VAL A 210 -1.72 6.56 7.36
CA VAL A 210 -2.23 5.25 7.78
C VAL A 210 -2.75 4.43 6.59
N ALA A 211 -3.28 5.08 5.55
CA ALA A 211 -3.61 4.41 4.29
C ALA A 211 -2.35 3.92 3.56
N ALA A 212 -1.33 4.77 3.44
CA ALA A 212 -0.05 4.42 2.83
C ALA A 212 0.67 3.29 3.59
N MET A 213 0.61 3.25 4.92
CA MET A 213 1.13 2.14 5.74
C MET A 213 0.46 0.79 5.40
N ALA A 214 -0.82 0.82 5.02
CA ALA A 214 -1.55 -0.36 4.56
C ALA A 214 -1.28 -0.69 3.08
N GLY A 215 -0.43 0.09 2.40
CA GLY A 215 -0.15 -0.03 0.97
C GLY A 215 -1.29 0.46 0.09
N VAL A 216 -2.15 1.35 0.59
CA VAL A 216 -3.39 1.78 -0.07
C VAL A 216 -3.30 3.26 -0.46
N SER A 217 -3.46 3.53 -1.75
CA SER A 217 -3.57 4.90 -2.26
C SER A 217 -4.88 5.56 -1.82
N VAL A 218 -4.84 6.87 -1.62
CA VAL A 218 -6.02 7.67 -1.30
C VAL A 218 -6.87 7.87 -2.56
N LYS A 219 -8.14 7.50 -2.49
CA LYS A 219 -9.15 7.76 -3.51
C LYS A 219 -9.73 9.16 -3.37
N SER A 220 -10.03 9.57 -2.13
CA SER A 220 -10.60 10.87 -1.82
C SER A 220 -10.37 11.25 -0.37
N LEU A 221 -10.41 12.57 -0.09
CA LEU A 221 -10.40 13.10 1.28
C LEU A 221 -11.71 12.78 2.00
N GLY A 222 -11.70 12.71 3.33
CA GLY A 222 -12.86 12.31 4.12
C GLY A 222 -13.07 10.80 4.16
N GLU A 223 -14.01 10.36 4.98
CA GLU A 223 -14.37 8.95 5.09
C GLU A 223 -14.99 8.41 3.79
N CYS A 224 -14.95 7.10 3.59
CA CYS A 224 -15.68 6.48 2.50
C CYS A 224 -17.19 6.62 2.69
N GLY A 225 -17.90 6.94 1.60
CA GLY A 225 -19.35 7.05 1.56
C GLY A 225 -19.82 8.48 1.32
N PRO A 226 -21.12 8.75 1.51
CA PRO A 226 -21.64 10.09 1.40
C PRO A 226 -21.24 10.93 2.62
N THR A 227 -20.81 12.17 2.39
CA THR A 227 -20.59 13.14 3.47
C THR A 227 -21.95 13.69 3.90
N VAL A 228 -22.35 13.44 5.15
CA VAL A 228 -23.61 13.98 5.69
C VAL A 228 -23.41 15.42 6.13
N VAL A 229 -24.26 16.34 5.64
CA VAL A 229 -24.19 17.77 5.93
C VAL A 229 -25.50 18.30 6.53
N GLY A 230 -25.40 19.36 7.31
CA GLY A 230 -26.48 19.99 8.06
C GLY A 230 -27.25 21.07 7.29
N LEU A 231 -28.19 21.70 7.99
CA LEU A 231 -29.08 22.72 7.45
C LEU A 231 -28.28 23.91 6.87
N GLY A 232 -28.61 24.30 5.64
CA GLY A 232 -27.96 25.40 4.94
C GLY A 232 -26.59 25.08 4.35
N GLU A 233 -26.04 23.89 4.57
CA GLU A 233 -24.79 23.46 3.96
C GLU A 233 -24.99 22.95 2.52
N SER A 234 -23.92 23.01 1.73
CA SER A 234 -23.93 22.57 0.34
C SER A 234 -24.06 21.05 0.22
N CYS A 235 -25.01 20.60 -0.59
CA CYS A 235 -25.28 19.20 -0.93
C CYS A 235 -25.24 18.97 -2.45
N GLY A 236 -25.13 17.71 -2.86
CA GLY A 236 -24.89 17.35 -4.26
C GLY A 236 -23.52 17.82 -4.75
N GLY A 237 -23.40 17.99 -6.05
CA GLY A 237 -22.17 18.40 -6.72
C GLY A 237 -21.01 17.41 -6.68
N PHE A 238 -19.90 17.78 -7.32
CA PHE A 238 -18.65 17.04 -7.31
C PHE A 238 -17.78 17.53 -6.16
N THR A 239 -17.53 16.65 -5.19
CA THR A 239 -16.56 16.94 -4.11
C THR A 239 -15.57 15.81 -3.94
N LEU A 240 -14.33 16.20 -3.61
CA LEU A 240 -13.31 15.29 -3.11
C LEU A 240 -13.80 14.73 -1.76
N GLY A 241 -14.34 13.50 -1.77
CA GLY A 241 -14.83 12.81 -0.57
C GLY A 241 -16.20 12.17 -0.67
N GLY A 242 -16.66 11.91 -1.89
CA GLY A 242 -17.95 11.29 -2.13
C GLY A 242 -19.11 12.30 -2.17
N PRO A 243 -20.34 11.83 -2.43
CA PRO A 243 -21.50 12.71 -2.59
C PRO A 243 -21.90 13.35 -1.26
N ARG A 244 -22.11 14.65 -1.24
CA ARG A 244 -22.63 15.36 -0.06
C ARG A 244 -24.14 15.18 0.02
N VAL A 245 -24.62 14.57 1.09
CA VAL A 245 -26.05 14.30 1.33
C VAL A 245 -26.52 15.03 2.57
N CYS A 246 -27.78 15.45 2.56
CA CYS A 246 -28.35 16.09 3.73
C CYS A 246 -28.64 15.07 4.83
N GLY A 247 -28.43 15.47 6.08
CA GLY A 247 -28.76 14.66 7.25
C GLY A 247 -30.24 14.34 7.41
N GLU A 248 -30.56 13.58 8.45
CA GLU A 248 -31.95 13.22 8.76
C GLU A 248 -32.86 14.46 8.90
N GLY A 249 -34.08 14.36 8.40
CA GLY A 249 -35.03 15.48 8.38
C GLY A 249 -34.72 16.59 7.37
N LEU A 250 -33.64 16.48 6.59
CA LEU A 250 -33.24 17.46 5.58
C LEU A 250 -33.29 16.88 4.17
N TYR A 251 -33.41 17.74 3.16
CA TYR A 251 -33.33 17.37 1.75
C TYR A 251 -32.48 18.36 0.96
N CYS A 252 -31.89 17.89 -0.14
CA CYS A 252 -31.07 18.74 -0.98
C CYS A 252 -31.96 19.59 -1.87
N LYS A 253 -32.07 20.89 -1.55
CA LYS A 253 -32.86 21.85 -2.30
C LYS A 253 -31.99 22.50 -3.37
N TYR A 254 -32.25 22.15 -4.62
CA TYR A 254 -31.59 22.77 -5.76
C TYR A 254 -32.27 24.09 -6.14
N ALA A 255 -31.47 25.03 -6.65
CA ALA A 255 -31.99 26.18 -7.35
C ALA A 255 -32.61 25.75 -8.70
N PRO A 256 -33.57 26.51 -9.27
CA PRO A 256 -34.19 26.14 -10.55
C PRO A 256 -33.21 25.97 -11.71
N ASP A 257 -32.11 26.71 -11.71
CA ASP A 257 -31.03 26.67 -12.69
C ASP A 257 -29.98 25.58 -12.39
N ALA A 258 -30.01 24.96 -11.21
CA ALA A 258 -29.14 23.86 -10.85
C ALA A 258 -29.63 22.51 -11.41
N ILE A 259 -30.72 22.51 -12.18
CA ILE A 259 -31.21 21.36 -12.97
C ILE A 259 -31.18 20.04 -12.19
N CYS A 260 -31.72 20.06 -10.97
CA CYS A 260 -31.77 18.90 -10.07
C CYS A 260 -30.41 18.25 -9.72
N GLY A 261 -29.33 19.04 -9.71
CA GLY A 261 -27.99 18.56 -9.42
C GLY A 261 -27.27 17.93 -10.61
N ARG A 262 -27.84 18.01 -11.82
CA ARG A 262 -27.15 17.56 -13.04
C ARG A 262 -25.89 18.39 -13.29
N ALA A 263 -24.89 17.76 -13.92
CA ALA A 263 -23.59 18.37 -14.19
C ALA A 263 -22.93 18.95 -12.93
N ASP A 264 -22.99 18.19 -11.83
CA ASP A 264 -22.36 18.54 -10.56
C ASP A 264 -22.85 19.85 -9.93
N ALA A 265 -24.06 20.30 -10.28
CA ALA A 265 -24.67 21.45 -9.65
C ALA A 265 -24.97 21.15 -8.17
N SER A 266 -24.61 22.10 -7.30
CA SER A 266 -24.86 21.99 -5.87
C SER A 266 -26.22 22.59 -5.48
N GLY A 267 -26.76 22.09 -4.38
CA GLY A 267 -27.92 22.65 -3.68
C GLY A 267 -27.57 23.01 -2.24
N LEU A 268 -28.56 23.45 -1.48
CA LEU A 268 -28.44 23.64 -0.04
C LEU A 268 -29.38 22.70 0.69
N CYS A 269 -28.94 22.15 1.82
CA CYS A 269 -29.81 21.37 2.66
C CYS A 269 -30.89 22.25 3.29
N ALA A 270 -32.14 21.84 3.13
CA ALA A 270 -33.31 22.50 3.70
C ALA A 270 -34.15 21.49 4.50
N GLU A 271 -34.94 21.99 5.45
CA GLU A 271 -35.83 21.15 6.25
C GLU A 271 -36.90 20.49 5.40
N LYS A 272 -37.20 19.21 5.68
CA LYS A 272 -38.38 18.52 5.17
C LYS A 272 -39.61 19.00 5.96
N PRO A 273 -40.61 19.62 5.32
CA PRO A 273 -41.82 20.04 6.03
C PRO A 273 -42.59 18.83 6.57
N GLU A 274 -43.03 18.88 7.83
CA GLU A 274 -43.87 17.83 8.43
C GLU A 274 -45.34 17.95 8.01
N VAL A 275 -45.80 19.17 7.73
CA VAL A 275 -47.19 19.48 7.42
C VAL A 275 -47.26 20.28 6.13
N CYS A 276 -48.08 19.79 5.19
CA CYS A 276 -48.34 20.45 3.92
C CYS A 276 -49.80 20.88 3.78
N THR A 277 -50.01 22.02 3.13
CA THR A 277 -51.35 22.45 2.73
C THR A 277 -51.92 21.51 1.66
N LYS A 278 -53.26 21.41 1.60
CA LYS A 278 -53.98 20.60 0.60
C LYS A 278 -54.21 21.33 -0.72
N GLU A 279 -53.44 22.37 -1.00
CA GLU A 279 -53.48 23.07 -2.27
C GLU A 279 -53.01 22.15 -3.40
N LEU A 280 -53.75 22.14 -4.51
CA LEU A 280 -53.38 21.40 -5.71
C LEU A 280 -52.64 22.34 -6.68
N ALA A 281 -51.32 22.33 -6.60
CA ALA A 281 -50.41 23.11 -7.43
C ALA A 281 -49.26 22.20 -7.90
N PRO A 282 -49.53 21.27 -8.84
CA PRO A 282 -48.65 20.14 -9.11
C PRO A 282 -47.26 20.57 -9.58
N VAL A 283 -46.26 19.77 -9.22
CA VAL A 283 -44.85 19.96 -9.60
C VAL A 283 -44.23 18.63 -10.03
N CYS A 284 -43.23 18.70 -10.89
CA CYS A 284 -42.40 17.55 -11.24
C CYS A 284 -41.16 17.57 -10.35
N GLY A 285 -40.94 16.47 -9.63
CA GLY A 285 -39.77 16.27 -8.79
C GLY A 285 -38.54 15.88 -9.61
N CYS A 286 -37.36 16.09 -9.02
CA CYS A 286 -36.09 15.66 -9.59
C CYS A 286 -35.95 14.14 -9.80
N ASP A 287 -36.84 13.35 -9.19
CA ASP A 287 -36.95 11.91 -9.35
C ASP A 287 -37.90 11.51 -10.51
N GLY A 288 -38.44 12.49 -11.24
CA GLY A 288 -39.38 12.27 -12.34
C GLY A 288 -40.82 11.97 -11.88
N GLN A 289 -41.14 12.10 -10.59
CA GLN A 289 -42.49 11.89 -10.08
C GLN A 289 -43.26 13.20 -9.96
N THR A 290 -44.58 13.14 -10.23
CA THR A 290 -45.46 14.29 -10.03
C THR A 290 -45.96 14.34 -8.59
N TYR A 291 -45.77 15.47 -7.94
CA TYR A 291 -46.27 15.74 -6.60
C TYR A 291 -47.45 16.72 -6.65
N SER A 292 -48.38 16.62 -5.69
CA SER A 292 -49.57 17.47 -5.62
C SER A 292 -49.24 18.95 -5.40
N ASN A 293 -48.15 19.23 -4.68
CA ASN A 293 -47.54 20.55 -4.57
C ASN A 293 -46.06 20.45 -4.14
N ALA A 294 -45.35 21.58 -4.17
CA ALA A 294 -43.93 21.67 -3.82
C ALA A 294 -43.62 21.27 -2.37
N CYS A 295 -44.55 21.51 -1.43
CA CYS A 295 -44.36 21.08 -0.04
C CYS A 295 -44.32 19.56 0.05
N VAL A 296 -45.23 18.85 -0.62
CA VAL A 296 -45.28 17.39 -0.60
C VAL A 296 -44.04 16.77 -1.25
N ALA A 297 -43.50 17.39 -2.31
CA ALA A 297 -42.21 16.99 -2.88
C ALA A 297 -41.07 17.13 -1.85
N ALA A 298 -40.95 18.30 -1.21
CA ALA A 298 -39.94 18.56 -0.19
C ALA A 298 -40.06 17.63 1.03
N ALA A 299 -41.28 17.35 1.50
CA ALA A 299 -41.55 16.41 2.59
C ALA A 299 -41.10 14.98 2.25
N SER A 300 -41.17 14.61 0.97
CA SER A 300 -40.64 13.35 0.43
C SER A 300 -39.12 13.38 0.22
N GLY A 301 -38.47 14.51 0.49
CA GLY A 301 -37.04 14.72 0.28
C GLY A 301 -36.64 15.04 -1.16
N ILE A 302 -37.59 15.44 -2.00
CA ILE A 302 -37.39 15.65 -3.43
C ILE A 302 -37.45 17.14 -3.77
N SER A 303 -36.40 17.64 -4.43
CA SER A 303 -36.40 19.00 -4.99
C SER A 303 -37.28 19.07 -6.23
N VAL A 304 -37.79 20.27 -6.52
CA VAL A 304 -38.64 20.52 -7.69
C VAL A 304 -37.75 20.78 -8.90
N ASP A 305 -38.01 20.07 -10.00
CA ASP A 305 -37.40 20.32 -11.31
C ASP A 305 -38.15 21.44 -12.04
N GLN A 306 -39.47 21.27 -12.18
CA GLN A 306 -40.32 22.22 -12.88
C GLN A 306 -41.72 22.32 -12.26
N ARG A 307 -42.39 23.44 -12.56
CA ARG A 307 -43.81 23.63 -12.25
C ARG A 307 -44.68 22.79 -13.20
N GLY A 308 -45.82 22.35 -12.70
CA GLY A 308 -46.71 21.44 -13.42
C GLY A 308 -46.29 19.98 -13.26
N SER A 309 -47.15 19.06 -13.68
CA SER A 309 -46.87 17.62 -13.67
C SER A 309 -45.69 17.27 -14.59
N CYS A 310 -45.05 16.13 -14.32
CA CYS A 310 -44.03 15.60 -15.22
C CYS A 310 -44.64 15.29 -16.59
N ALA A 311 -43.85 15.51 -17.65
CA ALA A 311 -44.25 15.11 -18.99
C ALA A 311 -44.40 13.58 -19.02
N SER A 312 -45.51 13.08 -19.58
CA SER A 312 -45.60 11.66 -19.90
C SER A 312 -44.56 11.32 -20.96
N PRO A 313 -43.89 10.16 -20.88
CA PRO A 313 -43.01 9.73 -21.96
C PRO A 313 -43.82 9.70 -23.28
N PRO A 314 -43.20 10.03 -24.43
CA PRO A 314 -43.87 9.90 -25.71
C PRO A 314 -44.35 8.46 -25.85
N VAL A 315 -45.63 8.28 -26.19
CA VAL A 315 -46.15 6.97 -26.59
C VAL A 315 -45.60 6.71 -27.98
N GLU A 316 -44.65 5.78 -28.11
CA GLU A 316 -44.17 5.25 -29.40
C GLU A 316 -45.23 4.38 -30.09
#